data_AF-G5A6I5-F1
#
_entry.id   AF-G5A6I5-F1
#
_cell.length_a   1.000
_cell.length_b   1.000
_cell.length_c   1.000
_cell.angle_alpha   90.00
_cell.angle_beta   90.00
_cell.angle_gamma   90.00
#
_symmetry.space_group_name_H-M   'P 1'
#
loop_
_entity.id
_entity.type
_entity.pdbx_description
1 polymer ?
#
loop_
_entity_poly.entity_id
_entity_poly.type
_entity_poly.pdbx_seq_one_letter_code
_entity_poly.pdbx_strand_id
1 'polypeptide(L)'
;MPYSAEKTAQVMWNVMDLGAVPDGQLNIVKRSDNLMVSDGCFTNQLDCGGVVEIRSRCVMKRFLVPEGFIVMIEGVSEWLVRPSCSEEWRHVTRDSGWGIVHPVAEGGLCQLQTGLHLQENEWGLKMSDVSHKTPSLLSRGVGEVMIPSFRKIIESRHQLVDNKLLDSSL
;
A
#
# COMPACT_ATOMS: atom_id res chain seq x y z
N MET A 1 -11.71 -16.07 3.60
CA MET A 1 -12.94 -15.36 3.19
C MET A 1 -13.97 -16.39 2.75
N PRO A 2 -15.24 -16.26 3.15
CA PRO A 2 -16.33 -17.16 2.76
C PRO A 2 -16.84 -16.92 1.33
N TYR A 3 -15.92 -16.73 0.39
CA TYR A 3 -16.21 -16.41 -1.00
C TYR A 3 -15.23 -17.14 -1.91
N SER A 4 -15.62 -17.36 -3.18
CA SER A 4 -14.74 -17.97 -4.17
C SER A 4 -13.51 -17.10 -4.43
N ALA A 5 -12.40 -17.75 -4.81
CA ALA A 5 -11.17 -17.05 -5.17
C ALA A 5 -11.39 -16.10 -6.36
N GLU A 6 -12.20 -16.49 -7.35
CA GLU A 6 -12.54 -15.66 -8.52
C GLU A 6 -13.28 -14.38 -8.11
N LYS A 7 -14.35 -14.51 -7.32
CA LYS A 7 -15.14 -13.35 -6.86
C LYS A 7 -14.26 -12.40 -6.03
N THR A 8 -13.47 -12.96 -5.13
CA THR A 8 -12.55 -12.20 -4.26
C THR A 8 -11.47 -11.49 -5.06
N ALA A 9 -10.87 -12.16 -6.05
CA ALA A 9 -9.88 -11.57 -6.94
C ALA A 9 -10.46 -10.38 -7.74
N GLN A 10 -11.67 -10.54 -8.27
CA GLN A 10 -12.33 -9.47 -9.02
C GLN A 10 -12.65 -8.28 -8.13
N VAL A 11 -13.18 -8.52 -6.91
CA VAL A 11 -13.45 -7.44 -5.95
C VAL A 11 -12.16 -6.75 -5.52
N MET A 12 -11.09 -7.50 -5.23
CA MET A 12 -9.79 -6.95 -4.87
C MET A 12 -9.23 -6.04 -5.97
N TRP A 13 -9.28 -6.46 -7.24
CA TRP A 13 -8.86 -5.64 -8.37
C TRP A 13 -9.69 -4.37 -8.50
N ASN A 14 -11.00 -4.48 -8.35
CA ASN A 14 -11.90 -3.32 -8.39
C ASN A 14 -11.63 -2.34 -7.24
N VAL A 15 -11.35 -2.83 -6.02
CA VAL A 15 -11.00 -1.98 -4.87
C VAL A 15 -9.71 -1.21 -5.12
N MET A 16 -8.72 -1.81 -5.80
CA MET A 16 -7.51 -1.08 -6.20
C MET A 16 -7.83 0.04 -7.19
N ASP A 17 -8.73 -0.19 -8.15
CA ASP A 17 -9.17 0.81 -9.13
C ASP A 17 -9.86 2.03 -8.50
N LEU A 18 -10.54 1.85 -7.37
CA LEU A 18 -11.19 2.96 -6.65
C LEU A 18 -10.19 4.00 -6.10
N GLY A 19 -8.93 3.62 -5.91
CA GLY A 19 -7.92 4.51 -5.34
C GLY A 19 -8.14 4.92 -3.88
N ALA A 20 -9.18 4.42 -3.20
CA ALA A 20 -9.53 4.83 -1.85
C ALA A 20 -8.45 4.45 -0.82
N VAL A 21 -7.94 5.44 -0.08
CA VAL A 21 -7.01 5.25 1.05
C VAL A 21 -7.58 5.93 2.29
N PRO A 22 -7.11 5.58 3.50
CA PRO A 22 -7.46 6.36 4.69
C PRO A 22 -7.17 7.84 4.45
N ASP A 23 -8.16 8.68 4.72
CA ASP A 23 -8.02 10.15 4.73
C ASP A 23 -7.54 10.76 3.38
N GLY A 24 -7.78 10.07 2.26
CA GLY A 24 -7.41 10.57 0.93
C GLY A 24 -7.87 9.69 -0.24
N GLN A 25 -7.47 10.06 -1.45
CA GLN A 25 -7.72 9.30 -2.67
C GLN A 25 -6.49 9.30 -3.56
N LEU A 26 -6.12 8.13 -4.07
CA LEU A 26 -5.09 7.98 -5.08
C LEU A 26 -5.72 8.16 -6.47
N ASN A 27 -5.01 8.85 -7.36
CA ASN A 27 -5.38 8.88 -8.76
C ASN A 27 -4.96 7.56 -9.40
N ILE A 28 -5.93 6.79 -9.88
CA ILE A 28 -5.67 5.52 -10.57
C ILE A 28 -5.84 5.72 -12.07
N VAL A 29 -4.86 5.26 -12.84
CA VAL A 29 -4.90 5.23 -14.29
C VAL A 29 -4.75 3.79 -14.76
N LYS A 30 -5.84 3.24 -15.30
CA LYS A 30 -5.84 1.93 -15.95
C LYS A 30 -5.11 2.03 -17.29
N ARG A 31 -4.00 1.31 -17.43
CA ARG A 31 -3.18 1.26 -18.65
C ARG A 31 -3.55 0.08 -19.54
N SER A 32 -4.02 -1.01 -18.94
CA SER A 32 -4.63 -2.16 -19.61
C SER A 32 -5.53 -2.90 -18.64
N ASP A 33 -6.18 -3.97 -19.07
CA ASP A 33 -6.98 -4.82 -18.17
C ASP A 33 -6.19 -5.40 -17.01
N ASN A 34 -4.87 -5.53 -17.14
CA ASN A 34 -4.01 -6.15 -16.14
C ASN A 34 -2.96 -5.20 -15.55
N LEU A 35 -3.02 -3.91 -15.87
CA LEU A 35 -2.02 -2.93 -15.48
C LEU A 35 -2.67 -1.61 -15.06
N MET A 36 -2.37 -1.18 -13.84
CA MET A 36 -2.78 0.11 -13.28
C MET A 36 -1.55 0.87 -12.81
N VAL A 37 -1.64 2.19 -12.84
CA VAL A 37 -0.67 3.09 -12.22
C VAL A 37 -1.42 3.94 -11.22
N SER A 38 -0.85 4.15 -10.04
CA SER A 38 -1.36 5.10 -9.06
C SER A 38 -0.36 6.22 -8.80
N ASP A 39 -0.88 7.41 -8.52
CA ASP A 39 -0.16 8.55 -7.96
C ASP A 39 -1.08 9.28 -6.98
N GLY A 40 -0.59 9.57 -5.79
CA GLY A 40 -1.37 10.31 -4.82
C GLY A 40 -0.60 10.65 -3.56
N CYS A 41 -1.27 11.41 -2.70
CA CYS A 41 -0.77 11.82 -1.41
C CYS A 41 -1.82 11.51 -0.35
N PHE A 42 -1.40 10.99 0.78
CA PHE A 42 -2.27 10.74 1.93
C PHE A 42 -1.54 11.05 3.23
N THR A 43 -2.31 11.37 4.26
CA THR A 43 -1.79 11.84 5.54
C THR A 43 -2.25 10.93 6.66
N ASN A 44 -1.33 10.48 7.50
CA ASN A 44 -1.64 9.74 8.72
C ASN A 44 -1.27 10.56 9.96
N GLN A 45 -2.05 10.42 11.01
CA GLN A 45 -1.71 10.92 12.34
C GLN A 45 -0.68 10.00 12.99
N LEU A 46 0.28 10.59 13.72
CA LEU A 46 1.29 9.86 14.48
C LEU A 46 0.86 9.72 15.95
N ASP A 47 1.22 8.61 16.58
CA ASP A 47 0.88 8.34 17.99
C ASP A 47 1.47 9.37 18.96
N CYS A 48 2.62 9.95 18.63
CA CYS A 48 3.28 10.97 19.45
C CYS A 48 2.65 12.37 19.35
N GLY A 49 1.60 12.51 18.53
CA GLY A 49 1.13 13.80 18.03
C GLY A 49 1.94 14.25 16.80
N GLY A 50 1.27 14.91 15.86
CA GLY A 50 1.86 15.27 14.57
C GLY A 50 1.41 14.36 13.43
N VAL A 51 2.00 14.57 12.25
CA VAL A 51 1.50 13.97 11.00
C VAL A 51 2.63 13.42 10.15
N VAL A 52 2.30 12.40 9.35
CA VAL A 52 3.12 11.94 8.24
C VAL A 52 2.34 12.09 6.95
N GLU A 53 2.92 12.81 6.00
CA GLU A 53 2.42 12.94 4.64
C GLU A 53 3.23 11.98 3.75
N ILE A 54 2.51 11.16 2.99
CA ILE A 54 3.08 10.08 2.19
C ILE A 54 2.63 10.28 0.76
N ARG A 55 3.57 10.62 -0.11
CA ARG A 55 3.32 10.71 -1.54
C ARG A 55 3.81 9.46 -2.21
N SER A 56 2.90 8.69 -2.80
CA SER A 56 3.20 7.39 -3.38
C SER A 56 2.89 7.37 -4.87
N ARG A 57 3.82 6.80 -5.64
CA ARG A 57 3.64 6.46 -7.05
C ARG A 57 3.91 4.98 -7.23
N CYS A 58 2.93 4.21 -7.68
CA CYS A 58 3.14 2.78 -7.88
C CYS A 58 2.52 2.26 -9.18
N VAL A 59 3.09 1.16 -9.66
CA VAL A 59 2.57 0.35 -10.76
C VAL A 59 2.06 -0.95 -10.16
N MET A 60 0.84 -1.31 -10.50
CA MET A 60 0.18 -2.52 -10.06
C MET A 60 -0.12 -3.40 -11.28
N LYS A 61 0.34 -4.63 -11.26
CA LYS A 61 0.12 -5.59 -12.35
C LYS A 61 -0.52 -6.86 -11.80
N ARG A 62 -1.67 -7.25 -12.36
CA ARG A 62 -2.32 -8.51 -12.02
C ARG A 62 -1.93 -9.63 -12.97
N PHE A 63 -1.93 -10.84 -12.42
CA PHE A 63 -1.71 -12.10 -13.10
C PHE A 63 -2.83 -13.05 -12.70
N LEU A 64 -3.50 -13.61 -13.71
CA LEU A 64 -4.45 -14.71 -13.51
C LEU A 64 -3.64 -16.00 -13.50
N VAL A 65 -3.79 -16.78 -12.43
CA VAL A 65 -3.15 -18.09 -12.28
C VAL A 65 -4.22 -19.16 -12.11
N PRO A 66 -3.96 -20.44 -12.46
CA PRO A 66 -4.97 -21.50 -12.36
C PRO A 66 -5.60 -21.61 -10.95
N GLU A 67 -4.80 -21.30 -9.94
CA GLU A 67 -5.17 -21.39 -8.52
C GLU A 67 -5.55 -20.02 -7.94
N GLY A 68 -5.91 -19.03 -8.76
CA GLY A 68 -6.40 -17.74 -8.30
C GLY A 68 -5.73 -16.53 -8.95
N PHE A 69 -5.24 -15.61 -8.12
CA PHE A 69 -4.93 -14.26 -8.57
C PHE A 69 -3.75 -13.68 -7.79
N ILE A 70 -2.81 -13.09 -8.52
CA ILE A 70 -1.64 -12.43 -7.95
C ILE A 70 -1.60 -11.00 -8.46
N VAL A 71 -1.31 -10.06 -7.58
CA VAL A 71 -1.00 -8.68 -7.91
C VAL A 71 0.40 -8.39 -7.42
N MET A 72 1.21 -7.85 -8.31
CA MET A 72 2.52 -7.31 -7.99
C MET A 72 2.43 -5.79 -7.97
N ILE A 73 3.08 -5.17 -6.99
CA ILE A 73 3.12 -3.73 -6.78
C ILE A 73 4.58 -3.30 -6.73
N GLU A 74 4.96 -2.33 -7.55
CA GLU A 74 6.28 -1.69 -7.48
C GLU A 74 6.06 -0.19 -7.43
N GLY A 75 6.70 0.50 -6.49
CA GLY A 75 6.48 1.92 -6.28
C GLY A 75 7.64 2.65 -5.64
N VAL A 76 7.45 3.96 -5.52
CA VAL A 76 8.30 4.86 -4.78
C VAL A 76 7.39 5.70 -3.89
N SER A 77 7.74 5.79 -2.60
CA SER A 77 7.05 6.64 -1.65
C SER A 77 7.99 7.67 -1.05
N GLU A 78 7.56 8.93 -1.09
CA GLU A 78 8.21 10.06 -0.44
C GLU A 78 7.50 10.32 0.90
N TRP A 79 8.27 10.42 1.97
CA TRP A 79 7.80 10.54 3.35
C TRP A 79 8.16 11.92 3.87
N LEU A 80 7.18 12.65 4.37
CA LEU A 80 7.37 13.92 5.05
C LEU A 80 6.74 13.83 6.44
N VAL A 81 7.60 13.73 7.45
CA VAL A 81 7.18 13.42 8.81
C VAL A 81 7.39 14.62 9.71
N ARG A 82 6.33 15.04 10.38
CA ARG A 82 6.29 16.18 11.31
C ARG A 82 5.80 15.71 12.68
N PRO A 83 6.67 15.07 13.48
CA PRO A 83 6.33 14.67 14.85
C PRO A 83 6.17 15.92 15.73
N SER A 84 5.28 15.88 16.73
CA SER A 84 5.18 17.00 17.68
C SER A 84 6.32 17.03 18.72
N CYS A 85 7.06 15.94 18.86
CA CYS A 85 8.12 15.78 19.87
C CYS A 85 9.55 15.84 19.32
N SER A 86 9.74 15.98 18.01
CA SER A 86 11.06 16.00 17.37
C SER A 86 11.06 16.82 16.08
N GLU A 87 12.24 16.99 15.47
CA GLU A 87 12.38 17.71 14.20
C GLU A 87 11.67 16.99 13.04
N GLU A 88 11.23 17.80 12.06
CA GLU A 88 10.72 17.31 10.77
C GLU A 88 11.82 16.56 10.03
N TRP A 89 11.46 15.44 9.41
CA TRP A 89 12.38 14.70 8.55
C TRP A 89 11.70 14.19 7.30
N ARG A 90 12.52 13.90 6.29
CA ARG A 90 12.10 13.35 5.01
C ARG A 90 12.81 12.04 4.74
N HIS A 91 12.13 11.14 4.03
CA HIS A 91 12.71 9.88 3.59
C HIS A 91 12.09 9.45 2.26
N VAL A 92 12.78 8.61 1.50
CA VAL A 92 12.26 8.05 0.25
C VAL A 92 12.49 6.54 0.24
N THR A 93 11.43 5.79 0.00
CA THR A 93 11.47 4.33 -0.10
C THR A 93 11.20 3.87 -1.53
N ARG A 94 11.82 2.75 -1.90
CA ARG A 94 11.33 1.91 -2.98
C ARG A 94 10.48 0.82 -2.36
N ASP A 95 9.29 0.62 -2.93
CA ASP A 95 8.27 -0.23 -2.37
C ASP A 95 8.01 -1.41 -3.31
N SER A 96 8.12 -2.62 -2.79
CA SER A 96 7.80 -3.86 -3.51
C SER A 96 6.73 -4.61 -2.72
N GLY A 97 5.55 -4.77 -3.31
CA GLY A 97 4.41 -5.41 -2.66
C GLY A 97 3.80 -6.51 -3.50
N TRP A 98 3.04 -7.37 -2.84
CA TRP A 98 2.25 -8.40 -3.49
C TRP A 98 0.92 -8.61 -2.77
N GLY A 99 -0.07 -9.06 -3.52
CA GLY A 99 -1.36 -9.50 -3.02
C GLY A 99 -1.76 -10.79 -3.71
N ILE A 100 -2.16 -11.81 -2.95
CA ILE A 100 -2.51 -13.13 -3.48
C ILE A 100 -3.89 -13.50 -2.97
N VAL A 101 -4.74 -13.96 -3.89
CA VAL A 101 -6.00 -14.65 -3.59
C VAL A 101 -5.87 -16.07 -4.10
N HIS A 102 -5.97 -17.05 -3.22
CA HIS A 102 -5.92 -18.47 -3.58
C HIS A 102 -7.04 -19.25 -2.88
N PRO A 103 -7.55 -20.34 -3.46
CA PRO A 103 -8.56 -21.18 -2.82
C PRO A 103 -7.94 -21.91 -1.63
N VAL A 104 -8.79 -22.21 -0.66
CA VAL A 104 -8.48 -23.18 0.39
C VAL A 104 -9.11 -24.50 -0.04
N ALA A 105 -8.33 -25.59 0.03
CA ALA A 105 -8.55 -26.83 -0.71
C ALA A 105 -9.93 -27.50 -0.56
N GLU A 106 -10.75 -27.10 0.43
CA GLU A 106 -12.12 -27.58 0.59
C GLU A 106 -13.05 -26.45 1.08
N GLY A 107 -14.23 -26.31 0.48
CA GLY A 107 -15.31 -25.43 0.96
C GLY A 107 -15.60 -24.17 0.14
N GLY A 108 -14.99 -23.99 -1.04
CA GLY A 108 -15.22 -22.79 -1.86
C GLY A 108 -14.75 -21.48 -1.21
N LEU A 109 -13.96 -21.59 -0.13
CA LEU A 109 -13.33 -20.50 0.60
C LEU A 109 -12.05 -20.08 -0.13
N CYS A 110 -11.66 -18.83 0.07
CA CYS A 110 -10.36 -18.34 -0.37
C CYS A 110 -9.58 -17.68 0.77
N GLN A 111 -8.28 -17.56 0.59
CA GLN A 111 -7.42 -16.77 1.46
C GLN A 111 -6.90 -15.57 0.68
N LEU A 112 -7.00 -14.39 1.27
CA LEU A 112 -6.34 -13.17 0.81
C LEU A 112 -5.11 -12.95 1.68
N GLN A 113 -3.95 -12.81 1.04
CA GLN A 113 -2.69 -12.48 1.69
C GLN A 113 -2.05 -11.29 1.00
N THR A 114 -1.37 -10.44 1.75
CA THR A 114 -0.63 -9.30 1.23
C THR A 114 0.72 -9.19 1.90
N GLY A 115 1.73 -8.78 1.14
CA GLY A 115 3.05 -8.45 1.66
C GLY A 115 3.53 -7.13 1.08
N LEU A 116 4.33 -6.40 1.86
CA LEU A 116 4.98 -5.17 1.43
C LEU A 116 6.40 -5.16 1.99
N HIS A 117 7.34 -4.79 1.13
CA HIS A 117 8.73 -4.62 1.46
C HIS A 117 9.16 -3.21 1.08
N LEU A 118 9.81 -2.52 2.03
CA LEU A 118 10.30 -1.17 1.87
C LEU A 118 11.82 -1.21 1.85
N GLN A 119 12.41 -0.62 0.83
CA GLN A 119 13.85 -0.53 0.65
C GLN A 119 14.27 0.93 0.64
N GLU A 120 15.49 1.17 1.13
CA GLU A 120 16.12 2.48 1.12
C GLU A 120 16.37 2.87 -0.33
N ASN A 121 15.90 4.05 -0.75
CA ASN A 121 16.22 4.51 -2.10
C ASN A 121 17.63 5.08 -2.14
N GLU A 122 18.62 4.23 -2.48
CA GLU A 122 20.03 4.62 -2.61
C GLU A 122 20.25 5.74 -3.66
N TRP A 123 19.33 5.91 -4.62
CA TRP A 123 19.40 6.97 -5.62
C TRP A 123 18.88 8.34 -5.12
N GLY A 124 18.18 8.39 -3.99
CA GLY A 124 17.66 9.64 -3.40
C GLY A 124 18.76 10.58 -2.88
N LEU A 125 19.99 10.08 -2.73
CA LEU A 125 21.16 10.82 -2.24
C LEU A 125 21.79 11.76 -3.28
N LYS A 126 21.28 11.81 -4.52
CA LYS A 126 21.75 12.74 -5.57
C LYS A 126 20.86 13.96 -5.79
N MET A 127 19.85 14.21 -4.95
CA MET A 127 19.22 15.53 -4.87
C MET A 127 20.04 16.42 -3.94
N SER A 128 20.86 17.25 -4.56
CA SER A 128 21.75 18.25 -3.98
C SER A 128 21.04 19.27 -3.08
N ASP A 129 21.77 19.70 -2.05
CA ASP A 129 21.67 21.01 -1.36
C ASP A 129 20.68 21.25 -0.21
N VAL A 130 20.31 20.25 0.58
CA VAL A 130 19.91 20.56 1.97
C VAL A 130 20.53 19.57 2.96
N SER A 131 21.46 20.10 3.76
CA SER A 131 22.05 19.47 4.94
C SER A 131 21.02 19.29 6.04
N HIS A 132 20.10 18.33 5.88
CA HIS A 132 19.36 17.75 7.00
C HIS A 132 19.70 16.27 7.06
N LYS A 133 20.13 15.81 8.24
CA LYS A 133 20.49 14.43 8.53
C LYS A 133 19.29 13.53 8.22
N THR A 134 19.23 12.97 7.01
CA THR A 134 18.24 11.95 6.66
C THR A 134 18.43 10.77 7.60
N PRO A 135 17.49 10.46 8.50
CA PRO A 135 17.62 9.30 9.37
C PRO A 135 17.57 8.03 8.50
N SER A 136 18.43 7.05 8.80
CA SER A 136 18.40 5.74 8.12
C SER A 136 17.11 4.98 8.46
N LEU A 137 16.67 4.04 7.62
CA LEU A 137 15.53 3.14 7.87
C LEU A 137 15.69 2.34 9.16
N LEU A 138 16.94 2.04 9.52
CA LEU A 138 17.30 1.33 10.75
C LEU A 138 17.30 2.22 11.98
N SER A 139 17.17 3.55 11.82
CA SER A 139 16.92 4.42 12.96
C SER A 139 15.52 4.16 13.49
N ARG A 140 15.44 3.93 14.81
CA ARG A 140 14.23 3.49 15.50
C ARG A 140 12.99 4.34 15.15
N GLY A 141 13.17 5.66 14.97
CA GLY A 141 12.08 6.58 14.65
C GLY A 141 11.48 6.43 13.24
N VAL A 142 12.21 5.91 12.26
CA VAL A 142 11.68 5.77 10.89
C VAL A 142 10.82 4.51 10.79
N GLY A 143 11.29 3.38 11.32
CA GLY A 143 10.52 2.14 11.41
C GLY A 143 9.23 2.27 12.23
N GLU A 144 9.28 3.03 13.34
CA GLU A 144 8.12 3.34 14.18
C GLU A 144 7.05 4.18 13.46
N VAL A 145 7.40 4.91 12.39
CA VAL A 145 6.43 5.70 11.60
C VAL A 145 5.94 4.95 10.37
N MET A 146 6.85 4.36 9.57
CA MET A 146 6.49 3.78 8.27
C MET A 146 5.67 2.49 8.41
N ILE A 147 6.07 1.60 9.33
CA ILE A 147 5.41 0.28 9.47
C ILE A 147 3.95 0.46 9.89
N PRO A 148 3.61 1.25 10.93
CA PRO A 148 2.20 1.48 11.28
C PRO A 148 1.43 2.21 10.17
N SER A 149 2.06 3.18 9.50
CA SER A 149 1.42 3.92 8.40
C SER A 149 0.96 3.00 7.27
N PHE A 150 1.84 2.12 6.79
CA PHE A 150 1.45 1.16 5.74
C PHE A 150 0.51 0.07 6.24
N ARG A 151 0.68 -0.36 7.49
CA ARG A 151 -0.26 -1.33 8.10
C ARG A 151 -1.69 -0.80 8.05
N LYS A 152 -1.91 0.47 8.45
CA LYS A 152 -3.22 1.13 8.38
C LYS A 152 -3.80 1.13 6.96
N ILE A 153 -2.98 1.38 5.95
CA ILE A 153 -3.42 1.35 4.54
C ILE A 153 -3.82 -0.06 4.13
N ILE A 154 -2.98 -1.06 4.41
CA ILE A 154 -3.24 -2.46 4.03
C ILE A 154 -4.52 -2.97 4.73
N GLU A 155 -4.67 -2.70 6.02
CA GLU A 155 -5.87 -3.05 6.79
C GLU A 155 -7.11 -2.37 6.23
N SER A 156 -7.03 -1.07 5.89
CA SER A 156 -8.13 -0.35 5.24
C SER A 156 -8.50 -0.97 3.88
N ARG A 157 -7.51 -1.39 3.09
CA ARG A 157 -7.77 -2.07 1.80
C ARG A 157 -8.44 -3.42 2.00
N HIS A 158 -8.01 -4.21 2.99
CA HIS A 158 -8.67 -5.46 3.35
C HIS A 158 -10.13 -5.21 3.77
N GLN A 159 -10.37 -4.24 4.65
CA GLN A 159 -11.74 -3.90 5.07
C GLN A 159 -12.64 -3.49 3.90
N LEU A 160 -12.11 -2.75 2.92
CA LEU A 160 -12.86 -2.38 1.72
C LEU A 160 -13.21 -3.59 0.85
N VAL A 161 -12.29 -4.55 0.71
CA VAL A 161 -12.57 -5.81 0.02
C VAL A 161 -13.68 -6.58 0.73
N ASP A 162 -13.62 -6.67 2.06
CA ASP A 162 -14.61 -7.38 2.87
C ASP A 162 -15.99 -6.76 2.74
N ASN A 163 -16.06 -5.44 2.88
CA ASN A 163 -17.31 -4.70 2.72
C ASN A 163 -17.91 -4.91 1.32
N LYS A 164 -17.10 -4.83 0.26
CA LYS A 164 -17.59 -5.03 -1.11
C LYS A 164 -18.01 -6.47 -1.38
N LEU A 165 -17.35 -7.45 -0.77
CA LEU A 165 -17.78 -8.84 -0.86
C LEU A 165 -19.13 -9.05 -0.17
N LEU A 166 -19.33 -8.45 1.01
CA LEU A 166 -20.61 -8.47 1.73
C LEU A 166 -21.73 -7.80 0.92
N ASP A 167 -21.49 -6.58 0.39
CA ASP A 167 -22.46 -5.84 -0.43
C ASP A 167 -22.89 -6.66 -1.66
N SER A 168 -21.96 -7.40 -2.27
CA SER A 168 -22.22 -8.24 -3.45
C SER A 168 -22.89 -9.59 -3.16
N SER A 169 -23.22 -9.86 -1.89
CA SER A 169 -23.87 -11.08 -1.44
C SER A 169 -25.31 -10.87 -0.97
N LEU A 170 -25.75 -9.62 -0.92
CA LEU A 170 -27.14 -9.18 -0.70
C LEU A 170 -27.87 -9.01 -2.04
#